data_AF-A0A8T1SBV7-F1
#
_entry.id   AF-A0A8T1SBV7-F1
#
_cell.length_a   1.000
_cell.length_b   1.000
_cell.length_c   1.000
_cell.angle_alpha   90.00
_cell.angle_beta   90.00
_cell.angle_gamma   90.00
#
_symmetry.space_group_name_H-M   'P 1'
#
loop_
_entity.id
_entity.type
_entity.pdbx_description
1 polymer ?
#
loop_
_entity_poly.entity_id
_entity_poly.type
_entity_poly.pdbx_seq_one_letter_code
_entity_poly.pdbx_strand_id
1 'polypeptide(L)'
;HDDVHDIDASDLGDELKALSRYISAGSTPKAVLEYMCTNKMTTLFPNAFLPLRILLTLPVTLASGERSFSKLKLIKTHLRSTMTQEKLVGLAIISIEHELAQTVDLQEAVQIF
;
A
#
# COMPACT_ATOMS: atom_id res chain seq x y z
N HIS A 1 -40.06 -14.63 -3.82
CA HIS A 1 -40.35 -13.21 -3.65
C HIS A 1 -39.17 -12.69 -2.87
N ASP A 2 -38.22 -12.09 -3.58
CA ASP A 2 -36.97 -11.57 -3.03
C ASP A 2 -37.29 -10.30 -2.23
N ASP A 3 -37.62 -10.46 -0.96
CA ASP A 3 -37.61 -9.36 0.00
C ASP A 3 -36.16 -9.12 0.42
N VAL A 4 -35.45 -8.39 -0.44
CA VAL A 4 -34.23 -7.68 -0.07
C VAL A 4 -34.65 -6.73 1.05
N HIS A 5 -34.37 -7.11 2.30
CA HIS A 5 -34.42 -6.18 3.42
C HIS A 5 -33.38 -5.09 3.15
N ASP A 6 -33.81 -4.04 2.48
CA ASP A 6 -33.08 -2.78 2.46
C ASP A 6 -32.81 -2.40 3.93
N ILE A 7 -31.57 -2.03 4.22
CA ILE A 7 -31.20 -1.48 5.51
C ILE A 7 -31.99 -0.18 5.67
N ASP A 8 -33.05 -0.18 6.48
CA ASP A 8 -33.86 0.99 6.73
C ASP A 8 -32.99 2.05 7.43
N ALA A 9 -32.83 3.20 6.76
CA ALA A 9 -32.06 4.32 7.30
C ALA A 9 -32.66 4.87 8.60
N SER A 10 -33.97 4.70 8.80
CA SER A 10 -34.70 5.08 10.01
C SER A 10 -34.31 4.18 11.18
N ASP A 11 -34.30 2.86 10.97
CA ASP A 11 -33.84 1.88 11.96
C ASP A 11 -32.37 2.11 12.31
N LEU A 12 -31.52 2.35 11.31
CA LEU A 12 -30.13 2.73 11.53
C LEU A 12 -29.98 3.97 12.42
N GLY A 13 -30.79 5.01 12.17
CA GLY A 13 -30.76 6.25 12.95
C GLY A 13 -31.14 6.04 14.41
N ASP A 14 -32.12 5.17 14.66
CA ASP A 14 -32.57 4.88 16.02
C ASP A 14 -31.62 3.92 16.76
N GLU A 15 -31.02 2.95 16.07
CA GLU A 15 -29.92 2.13 16.61
C GLU A 15 -28.72 3.00 16.98
N LEU A 16 -28.35 3.97 16.14
CA LEU A 16 -27.23 4.89 16.41
C LEU A 16 -27.53 5.82 17.59
N LYS A 17 -28.76 6.33 17.72
CA LYS A 17 -29.16 7.10 18.90
C LYS A 17 -29.12 6.23 20.15
N ALA A 18 -29.60 4.99 20.09
CA ALA A 18 -29.53 4.07 21.22
C ALA A 18 -28.07 3.80 21.60
N LEU A 19 -27.22 3.50 20.62
CA LEU A 19 -25.79 3.27 20.79
C LEU A 19 -25.06 4.50 21.37
N SER A 20 -25.43 5.71 20.96
CA SER A 20 -24.84 6.96 21.47
C SER A 20 -25.04 7.16 22.97
N ARG A 21 -26.06 6.53 23.57
CA ARG A 21 -26.30 6.55 25.02
C ARG A 21 -25.33 5.66 25.79
N TYR A 22 -24.78 4.64 25.13
CA TYR A 22 -23.82 3.70 25.72
C TYR A 22 -22.36 4.13 25.48
N ILE A 23 -22.11 5.04 24.54
CA ILE A 23 -20.78 5.53 24.19
C ILE A 23 -20.50 6.85 24.91
N SER A 24 -19.33 6.98 25.55
CA SER A 24 -18.85 8.27 26.05
C SER A 24 -18.51 9.22 24.89
N ALA A 25 -19.08 10.43 24.90
CA ALA A 25 -18.81 11.48 23.91
C ALA A 25 -17.29 11.74 23.82
N GLY A 26 -16.69 11.44 22.66
CA GLY A 26 -15.24 11.54 22.41
C GLY A 26 -14.53 10.22 22.15
N SER A 27 -15.24 9.09 22.16
CA SER A 27 -14.66 7.77 21.86
C SER A 27 -14.31 7.63 20.37
N THR A 28 -13.15 7.05 20.05
CA THR A 28 -12.79 6.79 18.64
C THR A 28 -13.71 5.75 18.02
N PRO A 29 -14.00 5.80 16.71
CA PRO A 29 -14.86 4.81 16.05
C PRO A 29 -14.37 3.36 16.25
N LYS A 30 -13.04 3.17 16.36
CA LYS A 30 -12.42 1.88 16.70
C LYS A 30 -12.76 1.42 18.11
N ALA A 31 -12.66 2.29 19.11
CA ALA A 31 -13.00 1.97 20.49
C ALA A 31 -14.49 1.64 20.64
N VAL A 32 -15.35 2.34 19.89
CA VAL A 32 -16.79 2.03 19.82
C VAL A 32 -17.01 0.63 19.24
N LEU A 33 -16.36 0.28 18.13
CA LEU A 33 -16.47 -1.04 17.52
C LEU A 33 -15.98 -2.15 18.47
N GLU A 34 -14.87 -1.92 19.18
CA GLU A 34 -14.31 -2.85 20.17
C GLU A 34 -15.24 -3.06 21.36
N TYR A 35 -15.86 -1.98 21.85
CA TYR A 35 -16.89 -2.05 22.89
C TYR A 35 -18.12 -2.83 22.45
N MET A 36 -18.59 -2.62 21.21
CA MET A 36 -19.71 -3.39 20.65
C MET A 36 -19.40 -4.88 20.50
N CYS A 37 -18.18 -5.23 20.06
CA CYS A 37 -17.72 -6.61 19.95
C CYS A 37 -17.61 -7.29 21.32
N THR A 38 -17.01 -6.61 22.30
CA THR A 38 -16.81 -7.16 23.65
C THR A 38 -18.14 -7.44 24.36
N ASN A 39 -19.14 -6.58 24.17
CA ASN A 39 -20.46 -6.72 24.78
C ASN A 39 -21.46 -7.52 23.94
N LYS A 40 -21.02 -8.17 22.84
CA LYS A 40 -21.89 -8.91 21.89
C LYS A 40 -23.08 -8.09 21.38
N MET A 41 -22.96 -6.76 21.30
CA MET A 41 -23.99 -5.87 20.75
C MET A 41 -24.06 -5.93 19.22
N THR A 42 -23.17 -6.70 18.60
CA THR A 42 -23.14 -7.02 17.17
C THR A 42 -24.44 -7.61 16.63
N THR A 43 -25.19 -8.35 17.47
CA THR A 43 -26.50 -8.91 17.10
C THR A 43 -27.65 -8.00 17.49
N LEU A 44 -27.42 -7.01 18.36
CA LEU A 44 -28.44 -6.09 18.87
C LEU A 44 -28.62 -4.88 17.96
N PHE A 45 -27.54 -4.46 17.30
CA PHE A 45 -27.52 -3.33 16.37
C PHE A 45 -26.79 -3.69 15.07
N PRO A 46 -27.32 -4.63 14.27
CA PRO A 46 -26.66 -5.09 13.06
C PRO A 46 -26.56 -3.97 12.00
N ASN A 47 -27.56 -3.09 11.95
CA ASN A 47 -27.62 -2.00 10.98
C ASN A 47 -26.59 -0.92 11.31
N ALA A 48 -26.30 -0.64 12.59
CA ALA A 48 -25.24 0.29 12.98
C ALA A 48 -23.83 -0.33 12.94
N PHE A 49 -23.70 -1.62 13.28
CA PHE A 49 -22.40 -2.29 13.34
C PHE A 49 -21.75 -2.48 11.98
N LEU A 50 -22.52 -2.93 10.98
CA LEU A 50 -22.01 -3.25 9.65
C LEU A 50 -21.37 -2.04 8.94
N PRO A 51 -22.05 -0.87 8.85
CA PRO A 51 -21.47 0.34 8.26
C PRO A 51 -20.24 0.84 9.02
N LEU A 52 -20.24 0.79 10.36
CA LEU A 52 -19.10 1.23 11.17
C LEU A 52 -17.86 0.36 10.89
N ARG A 53 -18.04 -0.95 10.76
CA ARG A 53 -16.98 -1.89 10.40
C ARG A 53 -16.44 -1.63 8.99
N ILE A 54 -17.33 -1.41 8.02
CA ILE A 54 -16.95 -1.10 6.63
C ILE A 54 -16.18 0.21 6.58
N LEU A 55 -16.69 1.27 7.23
CA LEU A 55 -16.05 2.58 7.31
C LEU A 55 -14.63 2.52 7.89
N LEU A 56 -14.38 1.64 8.86
CA LEU A 56 -13.04 1.44 9.43
C LEU A 56 -12.14 0.54 8.59
N THR A 57 -12.70 -0.47 7.92
CA THR A 57 -11.93 -1.45 7.14
C THR A 57 -11.50 -0.90 5.78
N LEU A 58 -12.36 -0.11 5.13
CA LEU A 58 -12.07 0.49 3.81
C LEU A 58 -10.80 1.36 3.80
N PRO A 59 -10.67 2.42 4.61
CA PRO A 59 -9.48 3.26 4.59
C PRO A 59 -8.22 2.50 5.03
N VAL A 60 -8.34 1.57 5.98
CA VAL A 60 -7.22 0.74 6.45
C VAL A 60 -6.74 -0.20 5.34
N THR A 61 -7.65 -0.81 4.59
CA THR A 61 -7.33 -1.72 3.49
C THR A 61 -6.73 -0.95 2.31
N LEU A 62 -7.29 0.21 1.97
CA LEU A 62 -6.77 1.08 0.93
C LEU A 62 -5.36 1.56 1.27
N ALA A 63 -5.15 2.13 2.47
CA ALA A 63 -3.83 2.59 2.91
C ALA A 63 -2.80 1.46 2.98
N SER A 64 -3.22 0.26 3.41
CA SER A 64 -2.36 -0.93 3.42
C SER A 64 -2.00 -1.39 2.00
N GLY A 65 -2.97 -1.36 1.08
CA GLY A 65 -2.78 -1.64 -0.34
C GLY A 65 -1.81 -0.64 -0.98
N GLU A 66 -2.05 0.65 -0.83
CA GLU A 66 -1.18 1.73 -1.33
C GLU A 66 0.24 1.60 -0.77
N ARG A 67 0.39 1.36 0.54
CA ARG A 67 1.70 1.11 1.16
C ARG A 67 2.38 -0.11 0.57
N SER A 68 1.65 -1.20 0.34
CA SER A 68 2.19 -2.45 -0.22
C SER A 68 2.62 -2.28 -1.68
N PHE A 69 1.80 -1.65 -2.52
CA PHE A 69 2.15 -1.34 -3.91
C PHE A 69 3.28 -0.32 -4.01
N SER A 70 3.34 0.67 -3.11
CA SER A 70 4.44 1.62 -3.05
C SER A 70 5.77 0.92 -2.74
N LYS A 71 5.78 -0.03 -1.80
CA LYS A 71 6.99 -0.83 -1.49
C LYS A 71 7.42 -1.67 -2.70
N LEU A 72 6.47 -2.34 -3.36
CA LEU A 72 6.77 -3.10 -4.58
C LEU A 72 7.30 -2.22 -5.71
N LYS A 73 6.72 -1.03 -5.90
CA LYS A 73 7.19 -0.04 -6.88
C LYS A 73 8.63 0.38 -6.59
N LEU A 74 8.97 0.64 -5.32
CA LEU A 74 10.33 1.00 -4.91
C LEU A 74 11.33 -0.13 -5.20
N ILE A 75 11.02 -1.37 -4.80
CA ILE A 75 11.89 -2.54 -5.03
C ILE A 75 12.11 -2.76 -6.53
N LYS A 76 11.03 -2.75 -7.32
CA LYS A 76 11.10 -2.92 -8.78
C LYS A 76 11.94 -1.82 -9.45
N THR A 77 11.79 -0.59 -8.99
CA THR A 77 12.57 0.55 -9.50
C THR A 77 14.04 0.40 -9.14
N HIS A 78 14.36 0.04 -7.90
CA HIS A 78 15.73 -0.17 -7.46
C HIS A 78 16.43 -1.28 -8.27
N LEU A 79 15.78 -2.45 -8.41
CA LEU A 79 16.33 -3.56 -9.19
C LEU A 79 16.58 -3.18 -10.66
N ARG A 80 15.63 -2.44 -11.26
CA ARG A 80 15.77 -1.95 -12.63
C ARG A 80 16.94 -0.99 -12.77
N SER A 81 17.05 -0.02 -11.86
CA SER A 81 18.12 0.96 -11.86
C SER A 81 19.49 0.30 -11.70
N THR A 82 19.64 -0.64 -10.76
CA THR A 82 20.91 -1.37 -10.55
C THR A 82 21.30 -2.18 -11.79
N MET A 83 20.35 -2.89 -12.41
CA MET A 83 20.61 -3.65 -13.64
C MET A 83 21.04 -2.73 -14.80
N THR A 84 20.40 -1.57 -14.95
CA THR A 84 20.80 -0.57 -15.95
C THR A 84 22.16 0.05 -15.63
N GLN A 85 22.45 0.29 -14.35
CA GLN A 85 23.72 0.86 -13.90
C GLN A 85 24.87 -0.11 -14.17
N GLU A 86 24.75 -1.40 -13.90
CA GLU A 86 25.79 -2.39 -14.25
C GLU A 86 26.11 -2.39 -15.74
N LYS A 87 25.06 -2.35 -16.59
CA LYS A 87 25.25 -2.26 -18.04
C LYS A 87 25.94 -0.97 -18.46
N LEU A 88 25.57 0.15 -17.86
CA LEU A 88 26.19 1.45 -18.15
C LEU A 88 27.67 1.47 -17.73
N VAL A 89 27.99 0.95 -16.55
CA VAL A 89 29.36 0.82 -16.06
C VAL A 89 30.20 -0.05 -17.00
N GLY A 90 29.67 -1.20 -17.42
CA GLY A 90 30.36 -2.07 -18.38
C GLY A 90 30.64 -1.37 -19.72
N LEU A 91 29.68 -0.62 -20.27
CA LEU A 91 29.88 0.15 -21.49
C LEU A 91 30.90 1.28 -21.31
N ALA A 92 30.89 1.97 -20.17
CA ALA A 92 31.87 3.01 -19.88
C ALA A 92 33.30 2.44 -19.83
N ILE A 93 33.50 1.29 -19.18
CA ILE A 93 34.80 0.61 -19.14
C ILE A 93 35.26 0.23 -20.55
N ILE A 94 34.41 -0.42 -21.35
CA ILE A 94 34.74 -0.80 -22.74
C ILE A 94 35.11 0.43 -23.56
N SER A 95 34.39 1.54 -23.40
CA SER A 95 34.68 2.79 -24.12
C SER A 95 36.04 3.36 -23.76
N ILE A 96 36.41 3.34 -22.47
CA ILE A 96 37.71 3.82 -21.99
C ILE A 96 38.86 2.93 -22.50
N GLU A 97 38.70 1.60 -22.37
CA GLU A 97 39.70 0.63 -22.86
C GLU A 97 39.91 0.74 -24.37
N HIS A 98 38.83 0.95 -25.14
CA HIS A 98 38.90 1.17 -26.57
C HIS A 98 39.67 2.45 -26.93
N GLU A 99 39.41 3.56 -26.24
CA GLU A 99 40.15 4.81 -26.42
C GLU A 99 41.64 4.62 -26.10
N LEU A 100 41.96 3.96 -24.98
CA LEU A 100 43.32 3.65 -24.59
C LEU A 100 44.05 2.81 -25.65
N ALA A 101 43.40 1.74 -26.14
CA ALA A 101 43.95 0.86 -27.18
C ALA A 101 44.20 1.58 -28.51
N GLN A 102 43.44 2.64 -28.83
CA GLN A 102 43.69 3.49 -30.00
C GLN A 102 44.82 4.49 -29.79
N THR A 103 45.06 4.92 -28.54
CA THR A 103 46.16 5.84 -28.21
C THR A 103 47.52 5.15 -28.03
N VAL A 104 47.52 3.84 -27.72
CA VAL A 104 48.75 3.05 -27.72
C VAL A 104 49.15 2.81 -29.17
N ASP A 105 50.17 3.53 -29.61
CA ASP A 105 50.69 3.48 -30.97
C ASP A 105 51.19 2.07 -31.32
N LEU A 106 50.39 1.32 -32.10
CA LEU A 106 50.79 0.02 -32.65
C LEU A 106 52.07 0.15 -33.51
N GLN A 107 52.41 1.36 -33.95
CA GLN A 107 53.61 1.63 -34.73
C GLN A 107 54.89 1.60 -33.87
N GLU A 108 54.82 1.95 -32.58
CA GLU A 108 55.96 1.80 -31.65
C GLU A 108 56.17 0.31 -31.29
N ALA A 109 55.09 -0.45 -31.09
CA ALA A 109 55.18 -1.89 -30.79
C ALA A 109 55.75 -2.74 -31.93
N VAL A 110 55.52 -2.34 -33.19
CA VAL A 110 56.07 -3.02 -34.38
C VAL A 110 57.54 -2.68 -34.62
N GLN A 111 58.08 -1.59 -34.06
CA GLN A 111 59.52 -1.29 -34.13
C GLN A 111 60.36 -2.00 -33.05
N ILE A 112 59.71 -2.60 -32.05
CA ILE A 112 60.37 -3.36 -30.97
C ILE A 112 60.55 -4.85 -31.33
N PHE A 113 59.93 -5.33 -32.43
CA PHE A 113 60.12 -6.66 -33.02
C PHE A 113 60.78 -6.58 -34.39
#